data_AF-A0A497RXH6-F1
#
_entry.id   AF-A0A497RXH6-F1
#
_cell.length_a   1.000
_cell.length_b   1.000
_cell.length_c   1.000
_cell.angle_alpha   90.00
_cell.angle_beta   90.00
_cell.angle_gamma   90.00
#
_symmetry.space_group_name_H-M   'P 1'
#
loop_
_entity.id
_entity.type
_entity.pdbx_description
1 polymer ?
#
loop_
_entity_poly.entity_id
_entity_poly.type
_entity_poly.pdbx_seq_one_letter_code
_entity_poly.pdbx_strand_id
1 'polypeptide(L)'
;MTKNNNNEIDEDVEEVLDERINLADWEPKTDLGRRVKNGEFANISEVLRCPQPIREVEIIDYFLPNLREEIIDVTRVQRVTDSGRRMKFRVVTAVGNGDGFIGVGKAKGKEAGQTIRKSIERAKLNLKEIKRGCGSWECGCGEPHSVPFKVFGKCGSVRVTLKPAPKGTGLVSGEIAKKILDLAGIKDVYTHTEGHTRTSINFAFAVLDALDNTNRIKLKDSHIKELGIITGFVEAD
;
A
#
# COMPACT_ATOMS: atom_id res chain seq x y z
N MET A 1 24.25 -5.94 -30.71
CA MET A 1 23.31 -6.93 -30.17
C MET A 1 23.70 -7.24 -28.73
N THR A 2 23.37 -6.34 -27.80
CA THR A 2 23.45 -6.57 -26.36
C THR A 2 22.16 -7.26 -25.96
N LYS A 3 22.23 -8.55 -25.60
CA LYS A 3 21.09 -9.27 -25.05
C LYS A 3 20.71 -8.65 -23.69
N ASN A 4 19.41 -8.61 -23.46
CA ASN A 4 18.74 -8.02 -22.31
C ASN A 4 19.18 -8.72 -21.00
N ASN A 5 20.08 -8.09 -20.24
CA ASN A 5 20.39 -8.50 -18.86
C ASN A 5 19.30 -8.10 -17.84
N ASN A 6 18.19 -7.52 -18.30
CA ASN A 6 17.06 -7.20 -17.42
C ASN A 6 16.14 -8.42 -17.21
N ASN A 7 16.06 -9.34 -18.17
CA ASN A 7 15.12 -10.47 -18.09
C ASN A 7 15.59 -11.57 -17.11
N GLU A 8 16.90 -11.80 -16.95
CA GLU A 8 17.43 -12.82 -16.03
C GLU A 8 17.31 -12.40 -14.56
N ILE A 9 17.36 -11.09 -14.28
CA ILE A 9 17.14 -10.54 -12.92
C ILE A 9 15.66 -10.66 -12.54
N ASP A 10 14.76 -10.61 -13.51
CA ASP A 10 13.32 -10.74 -13.28
C ASP A 10 12.93 -12.20 -12.96
N GLU A 11 13.52 -13.20 -13.63
CA GLU A 11 13.26 -14.64 -13.36
C GLU A 11 13.81 -15.12 -11.99
N ASP A 12 15.02 -14.71 -11.60
CA ASP A 12 15.60 -15.02 -10.28
C ASP A 12 14.82 -14.34 -9.13
N VAL A 13 14.11 -13.24 -9.41
CA VAL A 13 13.25 -12.55 -8.44
C VAL A 13 11.88 -13.21 -8.35
N GLU A 14 11.36 -13.76 -9.45
CA GLU A 14 10.08 -14.50 -9.47
C GLU A 14 10.16 -15.83 -8.70
N GLU A 15 11.26 -16.59 -8.82
CA GLU A 15 11.43 -17.86 -8.07
C GLU A 15 11.49 -17.66 -6.54
N VAL A 16 11.93 -16.46 -6.11
CA VAL A 16 12.04 -16.09 -4.69
C VAL A 16 10.66 -15.74 -4.08
N LEU A 17 9.63 -15.52 -4.90
CA LEU A 17 8.31 -15.04 -4.50
C LEU A 17 7.28 -16.17 -4.27
N ASP A 18 7.54 -17.40 -4.70
CA ASP A 18 6.50 -18.44 -4.79
C ASP A 18 6.47 -19.50 -3.67
N GLU A 19 7.20 -19.29 -2.58
CA GLU A 19 6.92 -19.98 -1.32
C GLU A 19 5.74 -19.31 -0.59
N ARG A 20 4.56 -19.28 -1.22
CA ARG A 20 3.32 -18.96 -0.51
C ARG A 20 3.11 -20.05 0.53
N ILE A 21 3.18 -19.70 1.80
CA ILE A 21 2.92 -20.60 2.92
C ILE A 21 1.55 -21.26 2.67
N ASN A 22 1.52 -22.60 2.62
CA ASN A 22 0.27 -23.33 2.58
C ASN A 22 -0.53 -22.95 3.84
N LEU A 23 -1.68 -22.28 3.65
CA LEU A 23 -2.56 -21.85 4.75
C LEU A 23 -2.98 -22.99 5.69
N ALA A 24 -2.90 -24.23 5.21
CA ALA A 24 -3.14 -25.44 6.01
C ALA A 24 -2.19 -25.58 7.21
N ASP A 25 -0.95 -25.10 7.10
CA ASP A 25 0.08 -25.25 8.14
C ASP A 25 0.12 -24.07 9.13
N TRP A 26 -0.76 -23.08 8.98
CA TRP A 26 -0.75 -21.90 9.84
C TRP A 26 -1.29 -22.22 11.24
N GLU A 27 -0.40 -22.24 12.23
CA GLU A 27 -0.73 -22.28 13.65
C GLU A 27 -0.70 -20.86 14.25
N PRO A 28 -1.86 -20.24 14.55
CA PRO A 28 -1.90 -18.88 15.04
C PRO A 28 -1.32 -18.79 16.45
N LYS A 29 -0.50 -17.76 16.68
CA LYS A 29 0.16 -17.50 17.98
C LYS A 29 -0.56 -16.42 18.78
N THR A 30 -1.27 -15.53 18.09
CA THR A 30 -2.03 -14.42 18.63
C THR A 30 -3.50 -14.78 18.84
N ASP A 31 -4.14 -14.07 19.77
CA ASP A 31 -5.59 -14.20 19.99
C ASP A 31 -6.37 -13.82 18.73
N LEU A 32 -5.94 -12.76 18.04
CA LEU A 32 -6.55 -12.35 16.78
C LEU A 32 -6.45 -13.44 15.71
N GLY A 33 -5.27 -14.05 15.55
CA GLY A 33 -5.08 -15.16 14.61
C GLY A 33 -5.97 -16.36 14.93
N ARG A 34 -6.14 -16.70 16.23
CA ARG A 34 -7.06 -17.76 16.67
C ARG A 34 -8.52 -17.45 16.29
N ARG A 35 -8.96 -16.21 16.51
CA ARG A 35 -10.33 -15.77 16.17
C ARG A 35 -10.59 -15.79 14.66
N VAL A 36 -9.60 -15.36 13.87
CA VAL A 36 -9.65 -15.43 12.40
C VAL A 36 -9.73 -16.89 11.93
N LYS A 37 -8.88 -17.77 12.47
CA LYS A 37 -8.89 -19.20 12.13
C LYS A 37 -10.20 -19.90 12.53
N ASN A 38 -10.84 -19.45 13.61
CA ASN A 38 -12.16 -19.91 14.03
C ASN A 38 -13.30 -19.41 13.11
N GLY A 39 -13.02 -18.50 12.18
CA GLY A 39 -14.02 -17.95 11.26
C GLY A 39 -14.93 -16.89 11.87
N GLU A 40 -14.50 -16.19 12.93
CA GLU A 40 -15.31 -15.13 13.56
C GLU A 40 -15.47 -13.87 12.68
N PHE A 41 -14.63 -13.71 11.67
CA PHE A 41 -14.63 -12.55 10.77
C PHE A 41 -14.88 -13.01 9.34
N ALA A 42 -15.80 -12.33 8.65
CA ALA A 42 -16.05 -12.59 7.23
C ALA A 42 -15.08 -11.80 6.35
N ASN A 43 -14.75 -10.57 6.76
CA ASN A 43 -14.02 -9.61 5.93
C ASN A 43 -12.81 -9.02 6.65
N ILE A 44 -11.77 -8.70 5.87
CA ILE A 44 -10.57 -8.01 6.37
C ILE A 44 -10.89 -6.63 6.99
N SER A 45 -11.90 -5.92 6.49
CA SER A 45 -12.33 -4.62 7.04
C SER A 45 -12.81 -4.74 8.48
N GLU A 46 -13.40 -5.87 8.89
CA GLU A 46 -13.82 -6.11 10.27
C GLU A 46 -12.61 -6.32 11.18
N VAL A 47 -11.61 -7.05 10.69
CA VAL A 47 -10.34 -7.27 11.39
C VAL A 47 -9.62 -5.95 11.61
N LEU A 48 -9.58 -5.07 10.60
CA LEU A 48 -8.92 -3.75 10.70
C LEU A 48 -9.64 -2.77 11.65
N ARG A 49 -10.94 -2.96 11.88
CA ARG A 49 -11.71 -2.15 12.86
C ARG A 49 -11.45 -2.60 14.30
N CYS A 50 -10.89 -3.78 14.51
CA CYS A 50 -10.56 -4.26 15.85
C CYS A 50 -9.44 -3.42 16.48
N PRO A 51 -9.47 -3.18 17.80
CA PRO A 51 -8.43 -2.43 18.49
C PRO A 51 -7.11 -3.21 18.64
N GLN A 52 -7.11 -4.51 18.32
CA GLN A 52 -5.93 -5.36 18.41
C GLN A 52 -5.02 -5.15 17.19
N PRO A 53 -3.71 -4.91 17.40
CA PRO A 53 -2.78 -4.75 16.29
C PRO A 53 -2.54 -6.09 15.58
N ILE A 54 -2.51 -6.06 14.25
CA ILE A 54 -2.14 -7.21 13.43
C ILE A 54 -0.63 -7.45 13.57
N ARG A 55 -0.25 -8.68 13.95
CA ARG A 55 1.16 -9.09 14.14
C ARG A 55 1.56 -10.32 13.33
N GLU A 56 0.59 -10.99 12.73
CA GLU A 56 0.77 -12.16 11.88
C GLU A 56 0.46 -11.76 10.44
N VAL A 57 1.33 -12.15 9.52
CA VAL A 57 1.19 -11.84 8.08
C VAL A 57 0.14 -12.77 7.46
N GLU A 58 0.05 -13.98 7.99
CA GLU A 58 -0.82 -15.07 7.57
C GLU A 58 -2.31 -14.69 7.66
N ILE A 59 -2.68 -13.80 8.59
CA ILE A 59 -4.03 -13.24 8.67
C ILE A 59 -4.41 -12.54 7.36
N ILE A 60 -3.47 -11.80 6.77
CA ILE A 60 -3.72 -11.03 5.55
C ILE A 60 -3.71 -11.95 4.34
N ASP A 61 -2.80 -12.92 4.32
CA ASP A 61 -2.73 -13.92 3.25
C ASP A 61 -3.99 -14.82 3.22
N TYR A 62 -4.64 -15.03 4.37
CA TYR A 62 -5.93 -15.73 4.47
C TYR A 62 -7.08 -14.97 3.79
N PHE A 63 -7.21 -13.66 4.06
CA PHE A 63 -8.29 -12.86 3.48
C PHE A 63 -7.99 -12.37 2.06
N LEU A 64 -6.72 -12.15 1.72
CA LEU A 64 -6.29 -11.51 0.48
C LEU A 64 -5.18 -12.35 -0.20
N PRO A 65 -5.54 -13.46 -0.87
CA PRO A 65 -4.56 -14.31 -1.53
C PRO A 65 -3.93 -13.67 -2.79
N ASN A 66 -4.59 -12.66 -3.37
CA ASN A 66 -4.16 -11.99 -4.60
C ASN A 66 -3.58 -10.59 -4.34
N LEU A 67 -2.58 -10.51 -3.46
CA LEU A 67 -1.83 -9.27 -3.22
C LEU A 67 -0.80 -9.04 -4.32
N ARG A 68 -0.80 -7.83 -4.89
CA ARG A 68 0.26 -7.36 -5.78
C ARG A 68 1.33 -6.66 -4.95
N GLU A 69 2.58 -6.90 -5.29
CA GLU A 69 3.74 -6.39 -4.57
C GLU A 69 4.58 -5.57 -5.54
N GLU A 70 4.96 -4.35 -5.13
CA GLU A 70 5.79 -3.49 -5.96
C GLU A 70 6.92 -2.86 -5.15
N ILE A 71 8.15 -3.02 -5.67
CA ILE A 71 9.35 -2.45 -5.07
C ILE A 71 9.45 -0.98 -5.51
N ILE A 72 9.50 -0.08 -4.53
CA ILE A 72 9.61 1.36 -4.79
C ILE A 72 11.07 1.78 -4.91
N ASP A 73 11.89 1.39 -3.94
CA ASP A 73 13.29 1.82 -3.84
C ASP A 73 14.15 0.79 -3.10
N VAL A 74 15.35 0.58 -3.62
CA VAL A 74 16.40 -0.25 -3.01
C VAL A 74 17.65 0.61 -2.87
N THR A 75 17.90 1.12 -1.66
CA THR A 75 19.10 1.92 -1.37
C THR A 75 20.13 1.13 -0.57
N ARG A 76 21.42 1.23 -0.92
CA ARG A 76 22.52 0.81 -0.05
C ARG A 76 22.85 1.91 0.96
N VAL A 77 22.84 1.59 2.25
CA VAL A 77 23.20 2.50 3.35
C VAL A 77 24.41 1.96 4.11
N GLN A 78 25.34 2.83 4.50
CA GLN A 78 26.60 2.44 5.14
C GLN A 78 26.77 3.08 6.52
N ARG A 79 27.35 2.33 7.46
CA ARG A 79 27.84 2.83 8.75
C ARG A 79 29.35 2.65 8.79
N VAL A 80 30.08 3.72 9.11
CA VAL A 80 31.54 3.69 9.31
C VAL A 80 31.84 3.14 10.71
N THR A 81 32.84 2.28 10.81
CA THR A 81 33.41 1.70 12.02
C THR A 81 34.93 1.82 11.94
N ASP A 82 35.63 1.67 13.07
CA ASP A 82 37.09 1.78 13.10
C ASP A 82 37.77 0.76 12.18
N SER A 83 37.18 -0.43 12.04
CA SER A 83 37.65 -1.50 11.16
C SER A 83 37.08 -1.44 9.72
N GLY A 84 36.48 -0.32 9.29
CA GLY A 84 35.98 -0.14 7.92
C GLY A 84 34.51 0.23 7.81
N ARG A 85 33.86 -0.05 6.66
CA ARG A 85 32.46 0.34 6.39
C ARG A 85 31.55 -0.88 6.39
N ARG A 86 30.54 -0.88 7.27
CA ARG A 86 29.48 -1.90 7.29
C ARG A 86 28.30 -1.43 6.45
N MET A 87 28.02 -2.13 5.37
CA MET A 87 26.94 -1.82 4.43
C MET A 87 25.69 -2.61 4.79
N LYS A 88 24.52 -2.03 4.55
CA LYS A 88 23.22 -2.68 4.66
C LYS A 88 22.33 -2.19 3.51
N PHE A 89 21.39 -3.02 3.07
CA PHE A 89 20.35 -2.61 2.13
C PHE A 89 19.15 -2.08 2.89
N ARG A 90 18.51 -1.05 2.34
CA ARG A 90 17.23 -0.51 2.79
C ARG A 90 16.29 -0.61 1.62
N VAL A 91 15.16 -1.27 1.84
CA VAL A 91 14.14 -1.50 0.83
C VAL A 91 12.84 -0.84 1.27
N VAL A 92 12.13 -0.25 0.32
CA VAL A 92 10.76 0.23 0.47
C VAL A 92 9.89 -0.51 -0.53
N THR A 93 8.81 -1.10 -0.03
CA THR A 93 7.88 -1.88 -0.85
C THR A 93 6.46 -1.40 -0.58
N ALA A 94 5.64 -1.34 -1.61
CA ALA A 94 4.20 -1.18 -1.49
C ALA A 94 3.51 -2.50 -1.86
N VAL A 95 2.39 -2.76 -1.21
CA VAL A 95 1.60 -3.97 -1.39
C VAL A 95 0.13 -3.56 -1.44
N GLY A 96 -0.66 -4.11 -2.35
CA GLY A 96 -2.08 -3.80 -2.47
C GLY A 96 -2.84 -4.75 -3.39
N ASN A 97 -4.17 -4.73 -3.28
CA ASN A 97 -5.05 -5.60 -4.05
C ASN A 97 -5.72 -4.89 -5.24
N GLY A 98 -5.45 -3.60 -5.45
CA GLY A 98 -6.14 -2.79 -6.47
C GLY A 98 -7.59 -2.45 -6.11
N ASP A 99 -8.05 -2.79 -4.92
CA ASP A 99 -9.43 -2.63 -4.46
C ASP A 99 -9.49 -2.03 -3.05
N GLY A 100 -8.81 -0.90 -2.87
CA GLY A 100 -8.92 -0.10 -1.65
C GLY A 100 -8.09 -0.58 -0.47
N PHE A 101 -7.26 -1.61 -0.60
CA PHE A 101 -6.30 -2.00 0.44
C PHE A 101 -4.87 -1.74 -0.01
N ILE A 102 -4.13 -1.01 0.82
CA ILE A 102 -2.72 -0.73 0.57
C ILE A 102 -1.88 -0.81 1.84
N GLY A 103 -0.66 -1.29 1.72
CA GLY A 103 0.35 -1.26 2.77
C GLY A 103 1.67 -0.78 2.21
N VAL A 104 2.42 0.00 2.99
CA VAL A 104 3.80 0.36 2.64
C VAL A 104 4.73 -0.10 3.76
N GLY A 105 5.75 -0.84 3.37
CA GLY A 105 6.76 -1.41 4.24
C GLY A 105 8.12 -0.76 4.01
N LYS A 106 8.92 -0.70 5.07
CA LYS A 106 10.36 -0.43 4.96
C LYS A 106 11.13 -1.44 5.79
N ALA A 107 12.18 -2.01 5.21
CA ALA A 107 13.06 -2.94 5.91
C ALA A 107 14.53 -2.61 5.68
N LYS A 108 15.38 -3.16 6.54
CA LYS A 108 16.83 -3.02 6.45
C LYS A 108 17.51 -4.33 6.80
N GLY A 109 18.43 -4.79 5.95
CA GLY A 109 19.15 -6.05 6.14
C GLY A 109 20.54 -6.06 5.52
N LYS A 110 21.22 -7.21 5.61
CA LYS A 110 22.57 -7.40 5.03
C LYS A 110 22.51 -7.79 3.56
N GLU A 111 21.56 -8.64 3.21
CA GLU A 111 21.32 -9.18 1.86
C GLU A 111 20.08 -8.56 1.25
N ALA A 112 20.05 -8.37 -0.07
CA ALA A 112 18.94 -7.71 -0.76
C ALA A 112 17.66 -8.55 -0.73
N GLY A 113 17.70 -9.81 -1.19
CA GLY A 113 16.52 -10.70 -1.26
C GLY A 113 15.80 -10.88 0.08
N GLN A 114 16.55 -11.21 1.14
CA GLN A 114 15.97 -11.31 2.49
C GLN A 114 15.38 -9.98 2.99
N THR A 115 15.96 -8.84 2.58
CA THR A 115 15.43 -7.52 2.99
C THR A 115 14.14 -7.19 2.24
N ILE A 116 14.00 -7.61 0.98
CA ILE A 116 12.78 -7.46 0.19
C ILE A 116 11.65 -8.25 0.84
N ARG A 117 11.85 -9.54 1.15
CA ARG A 117 10.85 -10.38 1.87
C ARG A 117 10.40 -9.75 3.19
N LYS A 118 11.35 -9.28 4.01
CA LYS A 118 11.04 -8.56 5.27
C LYS A 118 10.29 -7.24 5.05
N SER A 119 10.51 -6.58 3.93
CA SER A 119 9.80 -5.34 3.57
C SER A 119 8.36 -5.65 3.19
N ILE A 120 8.13 -6.73 2.42
CA ILE A 120 6.81 -7.23 2.03
C ILE A 120 6.00 -7.64 3.25
N GLU A 121 6.55 -8.48 4.13
CA GLU A 121 5.89 -8.88 5.40
C GLU A 121 5.46 -7.65 6.21
N ARG A 122 6.35 -6.65 6.30
CA ARG A 122 6.06 -5.41 7.03
C ARG A 122 5.06 -4.51 6.31
N ALA A 123 4.98 -4.56 4.99
CA ALA A 123 3.97 -3.85 4.21
C ALA A 123 2.60 -4.48 4.44
N LYS A 124 2.51 -5.82 4.40
CA LYS A 124 1.31 -6.59 4.75
C LYS A 124 0.84 -6.20 6.15
N LEU A 125 1.66 -6.31 7.19
CA LEU A 125 1.26 -5.93 8.56
C LEU A 125 0.75 -4.48 8.71
N ASN A 126 1.17 -3.56 7.84
CA ASN A 126 0.74 -2.16 7.84
C ASN A 126 -0.36 -1.87 6.80
N LEU A 127 -1.20 -2.86 6.49
CA LEU A 127 -2.32 -2.68 5.57
C LEU A 127 -3.32 -1.62 6.10
N LYS A 128 -3.79 -0.78 5.19
CA LYS A 128 -4.78 0.26 5.41
C LYS A 128 -5.88 0.13 4.38
N GLU A 129 -7.11 0.23 4.87
CA GLU A 129 -8.31 0.38 4.05
C GLU A 129 -8.40 1.84 3.56
N ILE A 130 -8.85 2.07 2.34
CA ILE A 130 -8.98 3.39 1.72
C ILE A 130 -10.45 3.61 1.34
N LYS A 131 -10.91 4.85 1.48
CA LYS A 131 -12.17 5.33 0.92
C LYS A 131 -11.97 5.85 -0.51
N ARG A 132 -12.75 5.31 -1.44
CA ARG A 132 -12.81 5.76 -2.84
C ARG A 132 -14.18 6.39 -3.11
N GLY A 133 -14.27 7.22 -4.14
CA GLY A 133 -15.51 7.87 -4.54
C GLY A 133 -15.32 8.83 -5.71
N CYS A 134 -16.38 9.52 -6.07
CA CYS A 134 -16.38 10.55 -7.11
C CYS A 134 -16.53 11.94 -6.47
N GLY A 135 -15.40 12.61 -6.24
CA GLY A 135 -15.34 13.92 -5.58
C GLY A 135 -15.23 15.13 -6.51
N SER A 136 -15.13 14.92 -7.82
CA SER A 136 -14.86 15.99 -8.78
C SER A 136 -16.14 16.75 -9.09
N TRP A 137 -16.10 18.08 -9.10
CA TRP A 137 -17.23 18.90 -9.54
C TRP A 137 -17.61 18.63 -11.00
N GLU A 138 -16.65 18.19 -11.81
CA GLU A 138 -16.82 17.94 -13.24
C GLU A 138 -17.48 16.58 -13.53
N CYS A 139 -17.59 15.69 -12.54
CA CYS A 139 -18.07 14.32 -12.74
C CYS A 139 -19.05 13.89 -11.63
N GLY A 140 -20.23 13.41 -12.01
CA GLY A 140 -21.27 12.92 -11.10
C GLY A 140 -21.64 11.45 -11.34
N CYS A 141 -20.69 10.63 -11.81
CA CYS A 141 -20.98 9.25 -12.25
C CYS A 141 -21.28 8.26 -11.11
N GLY A 142 -21.00 8.62 -9.85
CA GLY A 142 -21.23 7.74 -8.69
C GLY A 142 -20.29 6.53 -8.59
N GLU A 143 -19.42 6.30 -9.57
CA GLU A 143 -18.44 5.20 -9.54
C GLU A 143 -17.19 5.57 -8.70
N PRO A 144 -16.65 4.63 -7.89
CA PRO A 144 -15.49 4.87 -7.02
C PRO A 144 -14.14 4.82 -7.78
N HIS A 145 -13.93 5.75 -8.71
CA HIS A 145 -12.71 5.81 -9.52
C HIS A 145 -11.62 6.74 -8.94
N SER A 146 -12.01 7.73 -8.13
CA SER A 146 -11.13 8.76 -7.58
C SER A 146 -11.16 8.79 -6.04
N VAL A 147 -10.50 9.80 -5.46
CA VAL A 147 -10.61 10.13 -4.03
C VAL A 147 -11.86 11.00 -3.83
N PRO A 148 -12.66 10.80 -2.77
CA PRO A 148 -13.92 11.52 -2.60
C PRO A 148 -13.79 13.03 -2.30
N PHE A 149 -12.67 13.48 -1.76
CA PHE A 149 -12.42 14.88 -1.43
C PHE A 149 -10.93 15.18 -1.45
N LYS A 150 -10.59 16.47 -1.39
CA LYS A 150 -9.19 16.89 -1.30
C LYS A 150 -8.59 16.43 0.02
N VAL A 151 -7.52 15.63 -0.05
CA VAL A 151 -6.79 15.13 1.12
C VAL A 151 -5.36 15.64 1.13
N PHE A 152 -4.82 15.77 2.34
CA PHE A 152 -3.45 16.20 2.59
C PHE A 152 -2.73 15.09 3.36
N GLY A 153 -1.47 14.85 3.02
CA GLY A 153 -0.60 13.95 3.75
C GLY A 153 0.80 14.54 3.91
N LYS A 154 1.46 14.19 5.01
CA LYS A 154 2.79 14.74 5.32
C LYS A 154 3.71 13.68 5.90
N CYS A 155 4.94 13.63 5.41
CA CYS A 155 6.01 12.88 6.04
C CYS A 155 7.34 13.65 5.92
N GLY A 156 7.93 14.02 7.06
CA GLY A 156 9.12 14.87 7.09
C GLY A 156 8.87 16.24 6.44
N SER A 157 9.67 16.58 5.43
CA SER A 157 9.54 17.82 4.65
C SER A 157 8.56 17.71 3.48
N VAL A 158 8.16 16.49 3.10
CA VAL A 158 7.31 16.25 1.93
C VAL A 158 5.84 16.41 2.32
N ARG A 159 5.11 17.21 1.54
CA ARG A 159 3.66 17.37 1.64
C ARG A 159 3.03 16.95 0.33
N VAL A 160 2.01 16.11 0.41
CA VAL A 160 1.26 15.63 -0.76
C VAL A 160 -0.19 16.03 -0.59
N THR A 161 -0.76 16.59 -1.64
CA THR A 161 -2.18 16.89 -1.72
C THR A 161 -2.76 16.08 -2.86
N LEU A 162 -3.74 15.21 -2.56
CA LEU A 162 -4.51 14.52 -3.59
C LEU A 162 -5.82 15.30 -3.77
N LYS A 163 -6.16 15.57 -5.02
CA LYS A 163 -7.41 16.21 -5.41
C LYS A 163 -8.23 15.23 -6.28
N PRO A 164 -9.56 15.22 -6.13
CA PRO A 164 -10.42 14.44 -7.00
C PRO A 164 -10.24 14.87 -8.46
N ALA A 165 -10.37 13.91 -9.38
CA ALA A 165 -10.30 14.15 -10.82
C ALA A 165 -11.52 13.51 -11.50
N PRO A 166 -11.95 14.02 -12.68
CA PRO A 166 -12.99 13.37 -13.47
C PRO A 166 -12.48 12.06 -14.10
N LYS A 167 -13.42 11.19 -14.48
CA LYS A 167 -13.14 9.89 -15.13
C LYS A 167 -12.36 10.07 -16.43
N GLY A 168 -11.27 9.32 -16.61
CA GLY A 168 -10.45 9.32 -17.82
C GLY A 168 -9.27 10.30 -17.79
N THR A 169 -9.02 10.95 -16.66
CA THR A 169 -7.84 11.81 -16.43
C THR A 169 -6.56 10.99 -16.28
N GLY A 170 -6.68 9.79 -15.73
CA GLY A 170 -5.56 8.95 -15.29
C GLY A 170 -4.87 9.48 -14.04
N LEU A 171 -3.78 8.80 -13.67
CA LEU A 171 -2.95 9.12 -12.52
C LEU A 171 -1.94 10.23 -12.87
N VAL A 172 -2.32 11.49 -12.66
CA VAL A 172 -1.44 12.65 -12.84
C VAL A 172 -0.59 12.83 -11.58
N SER A 173 0.47 12.02 -11.49
CA SER A 173 1.36 11.98 -10.32
C SER A 173 2.79 11.59 -10.66
N GLY A 174 3.71 11.83 -9.72
CA GLY A 174 5.08 11.31 -9.81
C GLY A 174 5.10 9.79 -9.71
N GLU A 175 6.13 9.16 -10.27
CA GLU A 175 6.23 7.70 -10.44
C GLU A 175 5.92 6.90 -9.16
N ILE A 176 6.51 7.28 -8.03
CA ILE A 176 6.30 6.60 -6.74
C ILE A 176 4.84 6.70 -6.28
N ALA A 177 4.21 7.86 -6.44
CA ALA A 177 2.81 8.04 -6.08
C ALA A 177 1.89 7.27 -7.04
N LYS A 178 2.26 7.19 -8.33
CA LYS A 178 1.51 6.44 -9.33
C LYS A 178 1.42 4.95 -8.97
N LYS A 179 2.55 4.35 -8.61
CA LYS A 179 2.65 2.95 -8.14
C LYS A 179 1.72 2.68 -6.95
N ILE A 180 1.78 3.56 -5.95
CA ILE A 180 0.95 3.45 -4.74
C ILE A 180 -0.55 3.64 -5.07
N LEU A 181 -0.91 4.63 -5.89
CA LEU A 181 -2.31 4.90 -6.23
C LEU A 181 -2.92 3.79 -7.10
N ASP A 182 -2.13 3.17 -7.98
CA ASP A 182 -2.56 2.03 -8.79
C ASP A 182 -2.84 0.80 -7.90
N LEU A 183 -1.93 0.48 -6.97
CA LEU A 183 -2.13 -0.59 -5.97
C LEU A 183 -3.32 -0.32 -5.03
N ALA A 184 -3.65 0.95 -4.80
CA ALA A 184 -4.83 1.35 -4.03
C ALA A 184 -6.15 1.21 -4.80
N GLY A 185 -6.11 1.01 -6.12
CA GLY A 185 -7.32 0.94 -6.95
C GLY A 185 -7.92 2.30 -7.32
N ILE A 186 -7.10 3.35 -7.30
CA ILE A 186 -7.49 4.70 -7.73
C ILE A 186 -7.05 4.87 -9.17
N LYS A 187 -7.98 5.24 -10.05
CA LYS A 187 -7.71 5.39 -11.49
C LYS A 187 -7.38 6.82 -11.88
N ASP A 188 -8.08 7.78 -11.29
CA ASP A 188 -7.99 9.20 -11.67
C ASP A 188 -7.73 10.06 -10.44
N VAL A 189 -6.63 10.80 -10.40
CA VAL A 189 -6.32 11.76 -9.32
C VAL A 189 -5.39 12.84 -9.85
N TYR A 190 -5.63 14.08 -9.41
CA TYR A 190 -4.65 15.16 -9.51
C TYR A 190 -3.80 15.20 -8.24
N THR A 191 -2.48 15.25 -8.40
CA THR A 191 -1.56 15.39 -7.26
C THR A 191 -0.85 16.73 -7.29
N HIS A 192 -0.63 17.29 -6.11
CA HIS A 192 0.25 18.43 -5.90
C HIS A 192 1.23 18.09 -4.78
N THR A 193 2.52 18.27 -5.03
CA THR A 193 3.58 17.88 -4.10
C THR A 193 4.47 19.06 -3.79
N GLU A 194 4.80 19.23 -2.52
CA GLU A 194 5.70 20.29 -2.04
C GLU A 194 6.81 19.69 -1.16
N GLY A 195 7.99 20.32 -1.19
CA GLY A 195 9.16 19.89 -0.43
C GLY A 195 10.12 18.97 -1.22
N HIS A 196 10.95 18.21 -0.49
CA HIS A 196 12.00 17.38 -1.10
C HIS A 196 11.50 16.00 -1.52
N THR A 197 10.77 15.95 -2.65
CA THR A 197 10.19 14.72 -3.23
C THR A 197 11.21 13.68 -3.68
N ARG A 198 12.49 14.06 -3.85
CA ARG A 198 13.58 13.11 -4.18
C ARG A 198 13.77 12.01 -3.13
N THR A 199 13.28 12.21 -1.90
CA THR A 199 13.35 11.18 -0.86
C THR A 199 12.18 10.21 -1.00
N SER A 200 12.42 9.07 -1.67
CA SER A 200 11.42 8.05 -2.01
C SER A 200 10.61 7.58 -0.81
N ILE A 201 11.28 7.36 0.33
CA ILE A 201 10.66 6.91 1.59
C ILE A 201 9.61 7.89 2.07
N ASN A 202 10.02 9.15 2.28
CA ASN A 202 9.13 10.16 2.84
C ASN A 202 7.98 10.45 1.88
N PHE A 203 8.24 10.42 0.57
CA PHE A 203 7.19 10.61 -0.42
C PHE A 203 6.16 9.46 -0.38
N ALA A 204 6.60 8.20 -0.36
CA ALA A 204 5.70 7.05 -0.23
C ALA A 204 4.85 7.08 1.05
N PHE A 205 5.48 7.37 2.20
CA PHE A 205 4.75 7.49 3.47
C PHE A 205 3.81 8.71 3.51
N ALA A 206 4.15 9.82 2.82
CA ALA A 206 3.26 10.98 2.73
C ALA A 206 2.02 10.69 1.87
N VAL A 207 2.15 9.90 0.79
CA VAL A 207 1.00 9.44 0.00
C VAL A 207 0.12 8.49 0.82
N LEU A 208 0.73 7.53 1.54
CA LEU A 208 -0.02 6.64 2.43
C LEU A 208 -0.76 7.40 3.52
N ASP A 209 -0.14 8.41 4.13
CA ASP A 209 -0.79 9.27 5.13
C ASP A 209 -1.94 10.09 4.53
N ALA A 210 -1.80 10.58 3.29
CA ALA A 210 -2.89 11.25 2.59
C ALA A 210 -4.11 10.32 2.39
N LEU A 211 -3.86 9.06 2.02
CA LEU A 211 -4.90 8.05 1.85
C LEU A 211 -5.55 7.66 3.19
N ASP A 212 -4.76 7.48 4.26
CA ASP A 212 -5.28 7.21 5.62
C ASP A 212 -6.13 8.38 6.15
N ASN A 213 -5.76 9.62 5.83
CA ASN A 213 -6.53 10.81 6.20
C ASN A 213 -7.93 10.83 5.56
N THR A 214 -8.16 10.11 4.47
CA THR A 214 -9.50 9.91 3.90
C THR A 214 -10.44 9.23 4.90
N ASN A 215 -9.92 8.32 5.73
CA ASN A 215 -10.74 7.64 6.75
C ASN A 215 -11.07 8.52 7.94
N ARG A 216 -10.15 9.45 8.30
CA ARG A 216 -10.28 10.30 9.48
C ARG A 216 -11.37 11.36 9.34
N ILE A 217 -11.68 11.76 8.11
CA ILE A 217 -12.70 12.78 7.85
C ILE A 217 -14.09 12.20 8.15
N LYS A 218 -14.81 12.87 9.05
CA LYS A 218 -16.19 12.55 9.38
C LYS A 218 -17.10 13.02 8.26
N LEU A 219 -17.86 12.09 7.71
CA LEU A 219 -18.80 12.35 6.62
C LEU A 219 -20.22 12.29 7.16
N LYS A 220 -21.11 13.08 6.56
CA LYS A 220 -22.56 12.91 6.74
C LYS A 220 -23.05 11.86 5.75
N ASP A 221 -24.12 11.16 6.11
CA ASP A 221 -24.69 10.11 5.26
C ASP A 221 -25.17 10.63 3.90
N SER A 222 -25.57 11.91 3.81
CA SER A 222 -25.89 12.56 2.54
C SER A 222 -24.71 12.58 1.57
N HIS A 223 -23.52 12.98 2.05
CA HIS A 223 -22.32 13.05 1.22
C HIS A 223 -21.82 11.67 0.81
N ILE A 224 -22.02 10.65 1.63
CA ILE A 224 -21.66 9.26 1.27
C ILE A 224 -22.45 8.80 0.05
N LYS A 225 -23.75 9.10 0.02
CA LYS A 225 -24.64 8.76 -1.09
C LYS A 225 -24.35 9.60 -2.34
N GLU A 226 -24.17 10.91 -2.19
CA GLU A 226 -23.91 11.82 -3.30
C GLU A 226 -22.59 11.51 -4.02
N LEU A 227 -21.54 11.22 -3.25
CA LEU A 227 -20.20 11.00 -3.80
C LEU A 227 -19.90 9.53 -4.10
N GLY A 228 -20.84 8.61 -3.84
CA GLY A 228 -20.66 7.17 -4.04
C GLY A 228 -19.48 6.61 -3.24
N ILE A 229 -19.35 7.00 -1.96
CA ILE A 229 -18.17 6.66 -1.16
C ILE A 229 -18.23 5.19 -0.76
N ILE A 230 -17.22 4.43 -1.18
CA ILE A 230 -17.04 3.03 -0.84
C ILE A 230 -15.79 2.89 0.02
N THR A 231 -15.93 2.13 1.12
CA THR A 231 -14.82 1.70 1.98
C THR A 231 -14.42 0.28 1.62
N GLY A 232 -13.15 0.08 1.26
CA GLY A 232 -12.62 -1.26 0.99
C GLY A 232 -13.06 -1.81 -0.37
N PHE A 233 -13.51 -3.07 -0.35
CA PHE A 233 -13.92 -3.80 -1.55
C PHE A 233 -15.08 -3.10 -2.26
N VAL A 234 -15.00 -3.07 -3.60
CA VAL A 234 -16.20 -2.89 -4.41
C VAL A 234 -16.84 -4.27 -4.47
N GLU A 235 -18.04 -4.44 -3.90
CA GLU A 235 -18.84 -5.63 -4.20
C GLU A 235 -19.07 -5.63 -5.72
N ALA A 236 -18.54 -6.63 -6.40
CA ALA A 236 -18.86 -6.86 -7.80
C ALA A 236 -20.27 -7.48 -7.82
N ASP A 237 -21.22 -6.76 -8.42
CA ASP A 237 -22.54 -7.31 -8.79
C ASP A 237 -22.40 -8.50 -9.76
#